data_AF-A0A352SWF5-F1
#
_entry.id   AF-A0A352SWF5-F1
#
_cell.length_a   1.000
_cell.length_b   1.000
_cell.length_c   1.000
_cell.angle_alpha   90.00
_cell.angle_beta   90.00
_cell.angle_gamma   90.00
#
_symmetry.space_group_name_H-M   'P 1'
#
loop_
_entity.id
_entity.type
_entity.pdbx_description
1 polymer ?
#
loop_
_entity_poly.entity_id
_entity_poly.type
_entity_poly.pdbx_seq_one_letter_code
_entity_poly.pdbx_strand_id
1 'polypeptide(L)'
;MIPIKLTFQAFGPYVKKQEVDFNKFSDSGVFLIHGITGSGKTTILDAVSYALYGKSSGGQRGDITSMRCQLAKEDMPTEVEFTFKISEKTYKFTRTIVIRTKRNGSKDYNVTQN
;
A
#
# COMPACT_ATOMS: atom_id res chain seq x y z
N MET A 1 9.13 3.16 16.34
CA MET A 1 8.35 3.67 15.20
C MET A 1 6.89 3.63 15.60
N ILE A 2 6.14 4.73 15.44
CA ILE A 2 4.71 4.80 15.75
C ILE A 2 3.95 5.11 14.45
N PRO A 3 3.04 4.25 13.98
CA PRO A 3 2.27 4.51 12.76
C PRO A 3 1.29 5.68 12.99
N ILE A 4 1.14 6.55 12.00
CA ILE A 4 0.20 7.69 12.03
C ILE A 4 -0.93 7.44 11.04
N LYS A 5 -0.59 7.19 9.77
CA LYS A 5 -1.58 7.05 8.69
C LYS A 5 -1.09 6.09 7.62
N LEU A 6 -1.99 5.26 7.11
CA LEU A 6 -1.77 4.44 5.93
C LEU A 6 -2.88 4.72 4.91
N THR A 7 -2.49 4.99 3.68
CA THR A 7 -3.39 5.21 2.56
C THR A 7 -2.98 4.29 1.41
N PHE A 8 -3.92 3.61 0.77
CA PHE A 8 -3.59 2.78 -0.40
C PHE A 8 -4.78 2.62 -1.34
N GLN A 9 -4.50 2.42 -2.63
CA GLN A 9 -5.51 2.16 -3.65
C GLN A 9 -4.97 1.26 -4.77
N ALA A 10 -5.88 0.61 -5.51
CA ALA A 10 -5.53 -0.35 -6.56
C ALA A 10 -4.45 -1.36 -6.11
N PHE A 11 -4.56 -1.85 -4.87
CA PHE A 11 -3.57 -2.67 -4.18
C PHE A 11 -4.22 -3.90 -3.52
N GLY A 12 -3.72 -5.10 -3.83
CA GLY A 12 -4.29 -6.39 -3.47
C GLY A 12 -5.77 -6.49 -3.87
N PRO A 13 -6.69 -6.84 -2.94
CA PRO A 13 -8.12 -6.90 -3.25
C PRO A 13 -8.81 -5.51 -3.25
N TYR A 14 -8.10 -4.43 -2.89
CA TYR A 14 -8.70 -3.10 -2.75
C TYR A 14 -8.56 -2.30 -4.04
N VAL A 15 -9.67 -2.15 -4.77
CA VAL A 15 -9.74 -1.26 -5.94
C VAL A 15 -9.73 0.19 -5.52
N LYS A 16 -10.65 0.55 -4.61
CA LYS A 16 -10.85 1.93 -4.15
C LYS A 16 -9.83 2.30 -3.06
N LYS A 17 -9.58 3.60 -2.95
CA LYS A 17 -8.78 4.18 -1.88
C LYS A 17 -9.29 3.77 -0.49
N GLN A 18 -8.39 3.23 0.31
CA GLN A 18 -8.57 2.95 1.72
C GLN A 18 -7.68 3.89 2.53
N GLU A 19 -8.16 4.25 3.70
CA GLU A 19 -7.45 5.10 4.64
C GLU A 19 -7.58 4.52 6.05
N VAL A 20 -6.44 4.32 6.70
CA VAL A 20 -6.35 3.87 8.09
C VAL A 20 -5.63 4.97 8.88
N ASP A 21 -6.37 5.62 9.77
CA ASP A 21 -5.84 6.61 10.71
C ASP A 21 -5.51 5.91 12.03
N PHE A 22 -4.22 5.72 12.30
CA PHE A 22 -3.75 5.01 13.49
C PHE A 22 -3.82 5.87 14.75
N ASN A 23 -3.91 7.21 14.62
CA ASN A 23 -4.08 8.09 15.78
C ASN A 23 -5.40 7.81 16.51
N LYS A 24 -6.40 7.24 15.82
CA LYS A 24 -7.64 6.81 16.46
C LYS A 24 -7.45 5.66 17.45
N PHE A 25 -6.29 5.01 17.44
CA PHE A 25 -5.95 3.86 18.28
C PHE A 25 -4.70 4.11 19.14
N SER A 26 -4.15 5.33 19.15
CA SER A 26 -2.88 5.62 19.84
C SER A 26 -2.96 5.44 21.35
N ASP A 27 -4.14 5.69 21.93
CA ASP A 27 -4.31 5.71 23.39
C ASP A 27 -4.28 4.31 24.01
N SER A 28 -4.65 3.27 23.24
CA SER A 28 -4.65 1.88 23.71
C SER A 28 -3.33 1.15 23.46
N GLY A 29 -2.45 1.67 22.60
CA GLY A 29 -1.17 1.07 22.22
C GLY A 29 -1.26 -0.25 21.43
N VAL A 30 -2.46 -0.82 21.32
CA VAL A 30 -2.76 -2.08 20.62
C VAL A 30 -4.08 -1.94 19.86
N PHE A 31 -4.12 -2.47 18.64
CA PHE A 31 -5.30 -2.57 17.80
C PHE A 31 -5.39 -3.94 17.13
N LEU A 32 -6.60 -4.33 16.71
CA LEU A 32 -6.87 -5.62 16.06
C LEU A 32 -7.38 -5.40 14.64
N ILE A 33 -6.76 -6.07 13.66
CA ILE A 33 -7.29 -6.19 12.30
C ILE A 33 -8.06 -7.52 12.21
N HIS A 34 -9.39 -7.48 12.24
CA HIS A 34 -10.25 -8.67 12.17
C HIS A 34 -11.07 -8.74 10.87
N GLY A 35 -11.61 -9.92 10.57
CA GLY A 35 -12.41 -10.18 9.36
C GLY A 35 -12.22 -11.59 8.83
N ILE A 36 -13.04 -12.00 7.86
CA ILE A 36 -13.01 -13.34 7.26
C ILE A 36 -11.72 -13.61 6.48
N THR A 37 -11.33 -14.87 6.31
CA THR A 37 -10.21 -15.25 5.43
C THR A 37 -10.46 -14.73 4.02
N GLY A 38 -9.41 -14.18 3.38
CA GLY A 38 -9.52 -13.55 2.06
C GLY A 38 -10.01 -12.10 2.06
N SER A 39 -10.40 -11.51 3.20
CA SER A 39 -10.88 -10.12 3.27
C SER A 39 -9.80 -9.05 3.06
N GLY A 40 -8.54 -9.42 2.82
CA GLY A 40 -7.46 -8.46 2.60
C GLY A 40 -6.73 -7.95 3.85
N LYS A 41 -6.86 -8.62 5.01
CA LYS A 41 -6.15 -8.24 6.25
C LYS A 41 -4.63 -8.23 6.07
N THR A 42 -4.07 -9.31 5.51
CA THR A 42 -2.64 -9.41 5.21
C THR A 42 -2.20 -8.32 4.24
N THR A 43 -3.06 -7.92 3.31
CA THR A 43 -2.76 -6.84 2.35
C THR A 43 -2.56 -5.49 3.06
N ILE A 44 -3.26 -5.22 4.17
CA ILE A 44 -3.03 -3.99 4.95
C ILE A 44 -1.60 -3.99 5.51
N LEU A 45 -1.14 -5.13 6.03
CA LEU A 45 0.24 -5.28 6.51
C LEU A 45 1.26 -5.21 5.36
N ASP A 46 0.94 -5.85 4.23
CA ASP A 46 1.76 -5.78 3.03
C ASP A 46 1.89 -4.35 2.52
N ALA A 47 0.86 -3.50 2.63
CA ALA A 47 0.93 -2.10 2.23
C ALA A 47 1.96 -1.33 3.07
N VAL A 48 2.00 -1.55 4.39
CA VAL A 48 3.03 -0.96 5.27
C VAL A 48 4.42 -1.43 4.88
N SER A 49 4.64 -2.75 4.76
CA SER A 49 5.92 -3.31 4.34
C SER A 49 6.34 -2.80 2.97
N TYR A 50 5.37 -2.68 2.05
CA TYR A 50 5.61 -2.24 0.70
C TYR A 50 6.02 -0.76 0.67
N ALA A 51 5.32 0.14 1.37
CA ALA A 51 5.70 1.55 1.45
C ALA A 51 7.16 1.71 1.92
N LEU A 52 7.54 0.99 2.97
CA LEU A 52 8.88 1.06 3.57
C LEU A 52 9.96 0.42 2.70
N TYR A 53 9.70 -0.77 2.16
CA TYR A 53 10.76 -1.64 1.61
C TYR A 53 10.58 -2.02 0.14
N GLY A 54 9.47 -1.64 -0.49
CA GLY A 54 9.18 -1.99 -1.88
C GLY A 54 8.87 -3.47 -2.10
N LYS A 55 8.59 -4.24 -1.05
CA LYS A 55 8.28 -5.68 -1.11
C LYS A 55 7.20 -6.07 -0.11
N SER A 56 6.51 -7.18 -0.38
CA SER A 56 5.50 -7.75 0.53
C SER A 56 6.13 -8.29 1.82
N SER A 57 5.32 -8.45 2.87
CA SER A 57 5.77 -8.92 4.18
C SER A 57 6.19 -10.41 4.19
N GLY A 58 5.59 -11.23 3.32
CA GLY A 58 5.84 -12.67 3.24
C GLY A 58 6.96 -13.09 2.27
N GLY A 59 7.65 -12.14 1.61
CA GLY A 59 8.77 -12.40 0.68
C GLY A 59 8.41 -13.15 -0.62
N GLN A 60 7.24 -13.79 -0.69
CA GLN A 60 6.77 -14.62 -1.79
C GLN A 60 6.02 -13.83 -2.88
N ARG A 61 5.45 -12.66 -2.55
CA ARG A 61 4.82 -11.77 -3.53
C ARG A 61 5.86 -10.71 -3.95
N GLY A 62 6.20 -10.71 -5.23
CA GLY A 62 7.27 -9.92 -5.84
C GLY A 62 7.00 -8.41 -5.89
N ASP A 63 7.54 -7.75 -6.90
CA ASP A 63 7.38 -6.32 -7.15
C ASP A 63 5.90 -5.88 -7.15
N ILE A 64 5.67 -4.59 -6.93
CA ILE A 64 4.33 -3.99 -6.78
C ILE A 64 3.36 -4.24 -7.93
N THR A 65 3.88 -4.56 -9.11
CA THR A 65 3.08 -5.02 -10.25
C THR A 65 2.28 -6.27 -9.90
N SER A 66 2.85 -7.20 -9.13
CA SER A 66 2.17 -8.39 -8.62
C SER A 66 1.15 -8.09 -7.53
N MET A 67 1.33 -6.96 -6.84
CA MET A 67 0.44 -6.50 -5.76
C MET A 67 -0.66 -5.56 -6.27
N ARG A 68 -0.66 -5.17 -7.54
CA ARG A 68 -1.73 -4.35 -8.11
C ARG A 68 -3.04 -5.11 -8.13
N CYS A 69 -4.13 -4.42 -7.79
CA CYS A 69 -5.48 -4.96 -7.94
C CYS A 69 -5.83 -5.15 -9.42
N GLN A 70 -6.14 -6.39 -9.83
CA GLN A 70 -6.50 -6.71 -11.22
C GLN A 70 -7.80 -6.06 -11.69
N LEU A 71 -8.69 -5.71 -10.75
CA LEU A 71 -9.96 -5.04 -11.03
C LEU A 71 -9.81 -3.51 -11.16
N ALA A 72 -8.61 -2.96 -10.92
CA ALA A 72 -8.36 -1.53 -11.08
C ALA A 72 -8.17 -1.16 -12.56
N LYS A 73 -8.90 -0.14 -13.01
CA LYS A 73 -8.77 0.43 -14.36
C LYS A 73 -7.32 0.84 -14.64
N GLU A 74 -6.87 0.73 -15.89
CA GLU A 74 -5.47 0.98 -16.26
C GLU A 74 -5.00 2.41 -15.95
N ASP A 75 -5.89 3.39 -16.03
CA ASP A 75 -5.66 4.80 -15.71
C ASP A 75 -5.60 5.08 -14.19
N MET A 76 -6.06 4.14 -13.36
CA MET A 76 -5.99 4.26 -11.91
C MET A 76 -4.58 3.87 -11.43
N PRO A 77 -3.81 4.78 -10.82
CA PRO A 77 -2.50 4.46 -10.27
C PRO A 77 -2.64 3.52 -9.07
N THR A 78 -1.70 2.57 -8.95
CA THR A 78 -1.50 1.82 -7.70
C THR A 78 -0.65 2.68 -6.80
N GLU A 79 -1.15 3.00 -5.61
CA GLU A 79 -0.48 3.90 -4.69
C GLU A 79 -0.54 3.35 -3.28
N VAL A 80 0.56 3.48 -2.56
CA VAL A 80 0.67 3.19 -1.13
C VAL A 80 1.46 4.33 -0.47
N GLU A 81 0.84 4.97 0.51
CA GLU A 81 1.44 6.03 1.33
C GLU A 81 1.40 5.61 2.80
N PHE A 82 2.54 5.65 3.48
CA PHE A 82 2.65 5.35 4.90
C PHE A 82 3.36 6.48 5.64
N THR A 83 2.71 7.01 6.66
CA THR A 83 3.21 8.06 7.54
C THR A 83 3.42 7.50 8.94
N PHE A 84 4.59 7.74 9.52
CA PHE A 84 4.95 7.27 10.86
C PHE A 84 5.90 8.24 11.58
N LYS A 85 6.00 8.11 12.90
CA LYS A 85 6.88 8.88 13.77
C LYS A 85 8.03 8.02 14.32
N ILE A 86 9.24 8.57 14.35
CA ILE A 86 10.41 8.04 15.08
C ILE A 86 10.97 9.18 15.92
N SER A 87 10.96 9.03 17.25
CA SER A 87 11.23 10.12 18.18
C SER A 87 10.39 11.35 17.79
N GLU A 88 10.93 12.56 17.69
CA GLU A 88 10.14 13.74 17.29
C GLU A 88 9.98 13.95 15.77
N LYS A 89 10.51 13.06 14.93
CA LYS A 89 10.48 13.22 13.48
C LYS A 89 9.36 12.40 12.85
N THR A 90 8.63 13.04 11.93
CA THR A 90 7.61 12.38 11.10
C THR A 90 8.18 12.09 9.73
N TYR A 91 7.95 10.87 9.27
CA TYR A 91 8.39 10.37 7.98
C TYR A 91 7.18 9.96 7.16
N LYS A 92 7.28 10.13 5.85
CA LYS A 92 6.26 9.72 4.90
C LYS A 92 6.94 9.02 3.72
N PHE A 93 6.45 7.84 3.38
CA PHE A 93 6.89 7.08 2.22
C PHE A 93 5.72 6.90 1.28
N THR A 94 5.91 7.29 0.02
CA THR A 94 4.91 7.14 -1.03
C THR A 94 5.50 6.29 -2.13
N ARG A 95 4.78 5.25 -2.55
CA ARG A 95 5.12 4.47 -3.73
C ARG A 95 3.95 4.40 -4.67
N THR A 96 4.21 4.73 -5.93
CA THR A 96 3.18 4.83 -6.96
C THR A 96 3.61 4.08 -8.21
N ILE A 97 2.67 3.34 -8.80
CA ILE A 97 2.80 2.81 -10.16
C ILE A 97 1.78 3.51 -11.04
N VAL A 98 2.26 4.01 -12.16
CA VAL A 98 1.42 4.39 -13.29
C VAL A 98 1.64 3.40 -14.42
N ILE A 99 0.55 2.81 -14.93
CA ILE A 99 0.58 1.96 -16.12
C ILE A 99 0.42 2.85 -17.34
N ARG A 100 1.35 2.72 -18.29
CA ARG A 100 1.23 3.34 -19.60
C ARG A 100 1.18 2.25 -20.67
N THR A 101 0.17 2.33 -21.53
CA THR A 101 0.06 1.42 -22.68
C THR A 101 0.83 2.04 -23.85
N LYS A 102 1.87 1.35 -24.32
CA LYS A 102 2.68 1.77 -25.47
C LYS A 102 1.90 1.55 -26.78
N ARG A 103 2.31 2.23 -27.85
CA ARG A 103 1.68 2.12 -29.19
C ARG A 103 1.60 0.69 -29.73
N ASN A 104 2.49 -0.20 -29.29
CA ASN A 104 2.53 -1.61 -29.67
C ASN A 104 1.67 -2.53 -28.77
N GLY A 105 0.86 -1.97 -27.87
CA GLY A 105 0.03 -2.73 -26.93
C GLY A 105 0.76 -3.24 -25.69
N SER A 106 2.08 -3.05 -25.57
CA SER A 106 2.83 -3.45 -24.36
C SER A 106 2.59 -2.48 -23.19
N LYS A 107 2.59 -3.02 -21.96
CA LYS A 107 2.42 -2.24 -20.73
C LYS A 107 3.76 -1.82 -20.15
N ASP A 108 3.86 -0.55 -19.79
CA ASP A 108 5.03 0.07 -19.17
C ASP A 108 4.67 0.50 -17.74
N TYR A 109 5.33 -0.08 -16.75
CA TYR A 109 5.07 0.15 -15.34
C TYR A 109 6.09 1.15 -14.80
N ASN A 110 5.64 2.38 -14.58
CA ASN A 110 6.51 3.44 -14.04
C ASN A 110 6.36 3.47 -12.53
N VAL A 111 7.37 2.97 -11.82
CA VAL A 111 7.41 2.96 -10.35
C VAL A 111 8.15 4.20 -9.85
N THR A 112 7.50 5.00 -9.00
CA THR A 112 8.11 6.15 -8.34
C THR A 112 8.07 5.98 -6.83
N GLN A 113 9.10 6.46 -6.14
CA GLN A 113 9.19 6.50 -4.68
C GLN A 113 9.57 7.92 -4.24
N ASN A 114 8.79 8.49 -3.32
CA ASN A 114 9.02 9.79 -2.69
C ASN A 114 8.92 9.69 -1.17
#